data_AF-A0A935X8K1-F1
#
_entry.id   AF-A0A935X8K1-F1
#
_cell.length_a   1.000
_cell.length_b   1.000
_cell.length_c   1.000
_cell.angle_alpha   90.00
_cell.angle_beta   90.00
_cell.angle_gamma   90.00
#
_symmetry.space_group_name_H-M   'P 1'
#
loop_
_entity.id
_entity.type
_entity.pdbx_description
1 polymer ?
#
loop_
_entity_poly.entity_id
_entity_poly.type
_entity_poly.pdbx_seq_one_letter_code
_entity_poly.pdbx_strand_id
1 'polypeptide(L)'
;MSTLSQRWRGPAAMALIAMALAVATPTSAEAQLGWIKRLLGKKPPAPAQVAVPQAGAGAAAPSSDQGGSSSAPSPVAPPTLLPQASGSSPTPDPAVQAAVVAQREEYERRLAYGKALDERPVTLQSVQERLQFWEGMKLTPPFNPEVHQAFDRARRDLETLQREDSSKRASDARLADVDKKLDVATRSLRTNSFSDVVSITDDIPASDPGNEKARRLKVAAENGEKLRRLKITLFALGAAAIALFVVLSVFAKKIFRKESGGDPSTTPVGATANGRRVYVKVVDGVGRGKLVPVPGDVFRIGAMESADDADRNDLVLSDSLAAISRHHCDIIRKGRDYFLVDSSRNGTRLNDRILARGDERRLRDGDEFSLADVSRLKFVKT
;
A
#
# COMPACT_ATOMS: atom_id res chain seq x y z
N MET A 1 -65.49 65.57 2.84
CA MET A 1 -66.15 65.25 1.56
C MET A 1 -65.27 65.74 0.43
N SER A 2 -64.47 64.87 -0.18
CA SER A 2 -63.94 65.05 -1.53
C SER A 2 -63.42 63.70 -2.01
N THR A 3 -63.77 63.37 -3.23
CA THR A 3 -63.58 62.10 -3.94
C THR A 3 -62.15 61.99 -4.48
N LEU A 4 -61.59 60.78 -4.55
CA LEU A 4 -60.85 60.35 -5.74
C LEU A 4 -60.71 58.82 -5.79
N SER A 5 -61.39 58.23 -6.76
CA SER A 5 -61.15 56.89 -7.27
C SER A 5 -59.83 56.85 -8.05
N GLN A 6 -59.07 55.76 -7.98
CA GLN A 6 -58.47 55.21 -9.19
C GLN A 6 -58.10 53.72 -9.08
N ARG A 7 -58.77 52.94 -9.93
CA ARG A 7 -58.46 51.58 -10.35
C ARG A 7 -57.09 51.54 -11.03
N TRP A 8 -56.22 50.60 -10.66
CA TRP A 8 -55.34 49.89 -11.61
C TRP A 8 -55.26 48.42 -11.19
N ARG A 9 -55.98 47.55 -11.92
CA ARG A 9 -55.73 46.11 -11.97
C ARG A 9 -54.82 45.86 -13.17
N GLY A 10 -53.67 45.24 -12.95
CA GLY A 10 -52.79 44.74 -14.01
C GLY A 10 -51.90 43.60 -13.48
N PRO A 11 -51.77 42.46 -14.21
CA PRO A 11 -51.07 41.26 -13.75
C PRO A 11 -49.54 41.34 -14.00
N ALA A 12 -48.91 42.45 -13.63
CA ALA A 12 -47.48 42.69 -13.87
C ALA A 12 -46.59 42.65 -12.60
N ALA A 13 -47.17 42.35 -11.43
CA ALA A 13 -46.46 42.39 -10.14
C ALA A 13 -45.97 41.01 -9.62
N MET A 14 -45.98 39.97 -10.46
CA MET A 14 -45.55 38.60 -10.11
C MET A 14 -44.40 38.11 -11.01
N ALA A 15 -43.46 39.00 -11.37
CA ALA A 15 -42.28 38.66 -12.17
C ALA A 15 -40.97 39.26 -11.61
N LEU A 16 -40.91 39.53 -10.30
CA LEU A 16 -39.76 40.19 -9.65
C LEU A 16 -39.31 39.54 -8.32
N ILE A 17 -39.46 38.21 -8.17
CA ILE A 17 -38.93 37.46 -7.01
C ILE A 17 -38.12 36.21 -7.41
N ALA A 18 -37.92 35.92 -8.70
CA ALA A 18 -37.24 34.70 -9.18
C ALA A 18 -35.87 34.93 -9.86
N MET A 19 -35.16 36.02 -9.53
CA MET A 19 -33.86 36.32 -10.15
C MET A 19 -32.81 36.84 -9.16
N ALA A 20 -32.63 36.15 -8.03
CA ALA A 20 -31.58 36.45 -7.05
C ALA A 20 -30.97 35.19 -6.40
N LEU A 21 -30.71 34.14 -7.20
CA LEU A 21 -30.04 32.91 -6.72
C LEU A 21 -29.09 32.32 -7.79
N ALA A 22 -28.19 33.16 -8.27
CA ALA A 22 -26.93 32.83 -8.95
C ALA A 22 -26.12 34.14 -8.86
N VAL A 23 -24.92 34.27 -8.29
CA VAL A 23 -23.74 33.43 -8.30
C VAL A 23 -22.89 33.84 -7.09
N ALA A 24 -22.54 32.90 -6.22
CA ALA A 24 -21.40 33.05 -5.31
C ALA A 24 -20.79 31.67 -5.08
N THR A 25 -20.11 31.15 -6.11
CA THR A 25 -19.19 30.03 -5.94
C THR A 25 -17.87 30.59 -5.38
N PRO A 26 -17.46 30.25 -4.14
CA PRO A 26 -16.13 30.63 -3.66
C PRO A 26 -15.07 29.85 -4.44
N THR A 27 -14.46 30.49 -5.42
CA THR A 27 -13.24 30.02 -6.09
C THR A 27 -12.03 30.36 -5.23
N SER A 28 -11.75 29.54 -4.22
CA SER A 28 -10.36 29.27 -3.84
C SER A 28 -10.28 27.97 -3.03
N ALA A 29 -9.40 27.07 -3.48
CA ALA A 29 -9.06 25.86 -2.75
C ALA A 29 -8.41 26.17 -1.38
N GLU A 30 -7.97 27.41 -1.14
CA GLU A 30 -7.37 27.85 0.12
C GLU A 30 -8.39 28.07 1.24
N ALA A 31 -9.65 28.43 0.93
CA ALA A 31 -10.68 28.64 1.97
C ALA A 31 -11.19 27.34 2.61
N GLN A 32 -11.10 26.20 1.90
CA GLN A 32 -11.54 24.89 2.43
C GLN A 32 -10.52 24.19 3.34
N LEU A 33 -9.29 24.71 3.44
CA LEU A 33 -8.22 24.15 4.28
C LEU A 33 -8.08 24.84 5.65
N GLY A 34 -8.80 25.94 5.89
CA GLY A 34 -8.69 26.74 7.13
C GLY A 34 -9.18 26.03 8.40
N TRP A 35 -10.18 25.15 8.30
CA TRP A 35 -10.70 24.43 9.47
C TRP A 35 -9.82 23.26 9.92
N ILE A 36 -9.04 22.67 9.00
CA ILE A 36 -8.13 21.56 9.31
C ILE A 36 -6.91 22.04 10.11
N LYS A 37 -6.41 23.27 9.88
CA LYS A 37 -5.31 23.84 10.68
C LYS A 37 -5.73 24.20 12.12
N ARG A 38 -7.00 24.52 12.37
CA ARG A 38 -7.52 24.81 13.73
C ARG A 38 -7.72 23.55 14.59
N LEU A 39 -7.84 22.38 13.97
CA LEU A 39 -7.94 21.07 14.65
C LEU A 39 -6.56 20.44 14.98
N LEU A 40 -5.46 20.99 14.46
CA LEU A 40 -4.10 20.45 14.62
C LEU A 40 -3.17 21.33 15.47
N GLY A 41 -3.70 22.37 16.11
CA GLY A 41 -2.99 23.18 17.11
C GLY A 41 -2.67 22.36 18.37
N LYS A 42 -1.58 21.59 18.31
CA LYS A 42 -1.05 20.80 19.42
C LYS A 42 -0.56 21.70 20.55
N LYS A 43 -1.25 21.63 21.70
CA LYS A 43 -0.68 21.93 23.00
C LYS A 43 0.37 20.85 23.30
N PRO A 44 1.62 21.17 23.67
CA PRO A 44 2.61 20.15 24.03
C PRO A 44 2.12 19.37 25.26
N PRO A 45 2.10 18.03 25.24
CA PRO A 45 1.75 17.25 26.42
C PRO A 45 2.86 17.41 27.48
N ALA A 46 2.43 17.61 28.72
CA ALA A 46 3.29 17.53 29.89
C ALA A 46 4.00 16.16 29.94
N PRO A 47 5.24 16.08 30.47
CA PRO A 47 5.97 14.82 30.54
C PRO A 47 5.19 13.82 31.39
N ALA A 48 4.77 12.71 30.76
CA ALA A 48 4.14 11.59 31.43
C ALA A 48 5.19 10.86 32.28
N GLN A 49 4.87 10.68 33.55
CA GLN A 49 5.66 9.93 34.52
C GLN A 49 5.75 8.46 34.07
N VAL A 50 6.96 7.92 34.11
CA VAL A 50 7.28 6.53 33.80
C VAL A 50 6.64 5.64 34.87
N ALA A 51 5.59 4.93 34.50
CA ALA A 51 5.00 3.88 35.33
C ALA A 51 5.90 2.63 35.23
N VAL A 52 6.38 2.20 36.40
CA VAL A 52 7.11 0.95 36.62
C VAL A 52 6.16 -0.24 36.38
N PRO A 53 6.52 -1.26 35.59
CA PRO A 53 5.66 -2.43 35.45
C PRO A 53 5.70 -3.28 36.72
N GLN A 54 4.53 -3.42 37.34
CA GLN A 54 4.25 -4.39 38.39
C GLN A 54 4.33 -5.81 37.82
N ALA A 55 5.12 -6.66 38.48
CA ALA A 55 5.22 -8.08 38.21
C ALA A 55 3.88 -8.77 38.46
N GLY A 56 3.22 -9.20 37.39
CA GLY A 56 2.04 -10.06 37.44
C GLY A 56 2.46 -11.51 37.70
N ALA A 57 2.11 -11.99 38.89
CA ALA A 57 2.15 -13.40 39.25
C ALA A 57 1.04 -14.17 38.53
N GLY A 58 1.38 -15.38 38.06
CA GLY A 58 0.42 -16.47 37.84
C GLY A 58 0.15 -16.83 36.39
N ALA A 59 0.65 -17.99 35.96
CA ALA A 59 -0.13 -18.98 35.23
C ALA A 59 0.66 -20.30 35.05
N ALA A 60 0.18 -21.31 35.74
CA ALA A 60 0.05 -22.72 35.34
C ALA A 60 1.14 -23.36 34.46
N ALA A 61 1.90 -24.26 35.09
CA ALA A 61 2.64 -25.32 34.43
C ALA A 61 1.69 -26.35 33.79
N PRO A 62 1.97 -26.84 32.57
CA PRO A 62 1.38 -28.07 32.09
C PRO A 62 2.21 -29.27 32.56
N SER A 63 1.63 -30.03 33.48
CA SER A 63 1.99 -31.42 33.76
C SER A 63 1.74 -32.26 32.51
N SER A 64 2.81 -32.76 31.87
CA SER A 64 2.73 -33.87 30.93
C SER A 64 3.30 -35.11 31.60
N ASP A 65 2.37 -35.87 32.18
CA ASP A 65 2.44 -37.31 32.32
C ASP A 65 2.73 -37.93 30.95
N GLN A 66 3.83 -38.66 30.82
CA GLN A 66 3.90 -39.80 29.91
C GLN A 66 4.88 -40.82 30.49
N GLY A 67 4.27 -41.84 31.09
CA GLY A 67 4.94 -43.03 31.58
C GLY A 67 5.65 -43.77 30.45
N GLY A 68 6.93 -44.02 30.67
CA GLY A 68 7.72 -45.02 29.95
C GLY A 68 8.35 -45.92 31.00
N SER A 69 7.64 -47.00 31.36
CA SER A 69 8.13 -48.09 32.18
C SER A 69 9.36 -48.73 31.52
N SER A 70 10.56 -48.32 31.94
CA SER A 70 11.80 -49.00 31.57
C SER A 70 12.04 -50.11 32.59
N SER A 71 11.86 -51.33 32.11
CA SER A 71 12.16 -52.60 32.77
C SER A 71 13.57 -52.59 33.36
N ALA A 72 13.64 -52.95 34.64
CA ALA A 72 14.89 -53.15 35.37
C ALA A 72 15.70 -54.29 34.72
N PRO A 73 16.99 -54.08 34.37
CA PRO A 73 17.87 -55.17 33.98
C PRO A 73 18.21 -56.03 35.20
N SER A 74 18.15 -57.35 35.01
CA SER A 74 18.45 -58.36 36.02
C SER A 74 19.88 -58.24 36.57
N PRO A 75 20.13 -58.62 37.84
CA PRO A 75 21.47 -58.60 38.42
C PRO A 75 22.35 -59.65 37.75
N VAL A 76 23.33 -59.18 36.96
CA VAL A 76 24.43 -60.01 36.44
C VAL A 76 25.32 -60.42 37.61
N ALA A 77 25.59 -61.72 37.72
CA ALA A 77 26.41 -62.31 38.77
C ALA A 77 27.81 -61.68 38.86
N PRO A 78 28.40 -61.56 40.07
CA PRO A 78 29.73 -61.01 40.24
C PRO A 78 30.77 -61.90 39.56
N PRO A 79 31.69 -61.33 38.74
CA PRO A 79 32.79 -62.09 38.18
C PRO A 79 33.72 -62.57 39.28
N THR A 80 34.03 -63.87 39.27
CA THR A 80 35.00 -64.53 40.13
C THR A 80 36.35 -63.83 40.03
N LEU A 81 36.81 -63.24 41.14
CA LEU A 81 38.11 -62.61 41.27
C LEU A 81 39.22 -63.65 41.11
N LEU A 82 39.94 -63.59 39.99
CA LEU A 82 41.24 -64.24 39.85
C LEU A 82 42.26 -63.48 40.72
N PRO A 83 43.19 -64.19 41.39
CA PRO A 83 44.22 -63.57 42.24
C PRO A 83 45.16 -62.71 41.40
N GLN A 84 45.08 -61.39 41.58
CA GLN A 84 46.04 -60.46 40.98
C GLN A 84 47.40 -60.64 41.68
N ALA A 85 48.38 -61.08 40.90
CA ALA A 85 49.78 -61.08 41.30
C ALA A 85 50.21 -59.65 41.63
N SER A 86 50.78 -59.47 42.82
CA SER A 86 51.33 -58.20 43.32
C SER A 86 52.57 -57.80 42.51
N GLY A 87 52.37 -57.27 41.31
CA GLY A 87 53.41 -56.62 40.53
C GLY A 87 53.69 -55.24 41.10
N SER A 88 54.95 -54.99 41.48
CA SER A 88 55.44 -53.67 41.88
C SER A 88 55.23 -52.66 40.74
N SER A 89 54.26 -51.76 40.89
CA SER A 89 54.03 -50.67 39.95
C SER A 89 55.30 -49.83 39.82
N PRO A 90 55.82 -49.61 38.60
CA PRO A 90 56.98 -48.76 38.40
C PRO A 90 56.66 -47.34 38.88
N THR A 91 57.58 -46.74 39.64
CA THR A 91 57.50 -45.35 40.08
C THR A 91 57.47 -44.44 38.85
N PRO A 92 56.44 -43.60 38.67
CA PRO A 92 56.33 -42.73 37.50
C PRO A 92 57.46 -41.71 37.46
N ASP A 93 58.06 -41.54 36.27
CA ASP A 93 59.13 -40.58 35.98
C ASP A 93 58.74 -39.15 36.48
N PRO A 94 59.60 -38.47 37.25
CA PRO A 94 59.33 -37.11 37.75
C PRO A 94 58.98 -36.10 36.64
N ALA A 95 59.50 -36.27 35.42
CA ALA A 95 59.17 -35.40 34.30
C ALA A 95 57.69 -35.53 33.87
N VAL A 96 57.15 -36.75 33.91
CA VAL A 96 55.73 -37.02 33.59
C VAL A 96 54.83 -36.41 34.67
N GLN A 97 55.24 -36.51 35.95
CA GLN A 97 54.49 -35.90 37.05
C GLN A 97 54.43 -34.36 36.92
N ALA A 98 55.56 -33.71 36.60
CA ALA A 98 55.59 -32.27 36.38
C ALA A 98 54.70 -31.83 35.21
N ALA A 99 54.68 -32.58 34.10
CA ALA A 99 53.82 -32.29 32.95
C ALA A 99 52.32 -32.41 33.30
N VAL A 100 51.93 -33.40 34.09
CA VAL A 100 50.54 -33.58 34.56
C VAL A 100 50.11 -32.42 35.46
N VAL A 101 50.99 -31.95 36.36
CA VAL A 101 50.71 -30.79 37.21
C VAL A 101 50.51 -29.53 36.37
N ALA A 102 51.41 -29.28 35.40
CA ALA A 102 51.29 -28.12 34.50
C ALA A 102 49.99 -28.15 33.67
N GLN A 103 49.60 -29.31 33.14
CA GLN A 103 48.34 -29.48 32.41
C GLN A 103 47.12 -29.21 33.31
N ARG A 104 47.16 -29.65 34.58
CA ARG A 104 46.09 -29.40 35.54
C ARG A 104 45.96 -27.91 35.87
N GLU A 105 47.07 -27.21 36.10
CA GLU A 105 47.06 -25.77 36.34
C GLU A 105 46.51 -24.99 35.15
N GLU A 106 46.89 -25.37 33.92
CA GLU A 106 46.35 -24.73 32.71
C GLU A 106 44.84 -24.98 32.57
N TYR A 107 44.38 -26.21 32.84
CA TYR A 107 42.97 -26.55 32.84
C TYR A 107 42.18 -25.72 33.88
N GLU A 108 42.70 -25.59 35.10
CA GLU A 108 42.07 -24.78 36.16
C GLU A 108 42.00 -23.28 35.76
N ARG A 109 43.04 -22.74 35.11
CA ARG A 109 43.01 -21.37 34.55
C ARG A 109 41.95 -21.19 33.48
N ARG A 110 41.79 -22.15 32.57
CA ARG A 110 40.73 -22.12 31.55
C ARG A 110 39.35 -22.20 32.22
N LEU A 111 39.18 -23.05 33.22
CA LEU A 111 37.92 -23.16 33.96
C LEU A 111 37.55 -21.83 34.64
N ALA A 112 38.51 -21.16 35.28
CA ALA A 112 38.32 -19.85 35.89
C ALA A 112 37.94 -18.77 34.86
N TYR A 113 38.57 -18.80 33.68
CA TYR A 113 38.20 -17.91 32.58
C TYR A 113 36.78 -18.15 32.08
N GLY A 114 36.36 -19.41 31.93
CA GLY A 114 34.98 -19.76 31.59
C GLY A 114 33.96 -19.24 32.60
N LYS A 115 34.28 -19.34 33.92
CA LYS A 115 33.43 -18.77 34.98
C LYS A 115 33.32 -17.25 34.86
N ALA A 116 34.41 -16.55 34.55
CA ALA A 116 34.38 -15.11 34.29
C ALA A 116 33.59 -14.73 33.03
N LEU A 117 33.53 -15.61 32.00
CA LEU A 117 32.64 -15.41 30.85
C LEU A 117 31.16 -15.55 31.25
N ASP A 118 30.84 -16.50 32.13
CA ASP A 118 29.47 -16.74 32.60
C ASP A 118 28.89 -15.57 33.41
N GLU A 119 29.74 -14.77 34.05
CA GLU A 119 29.35 -13.57 34.81
C GLU A 119 29.02 -12.35 33.92
N ARG A 120 29.33 -12.40 32.62
CA ARG A 120 29.04 -11.30 31.69
C ARG A 120 27.53 -11.16 31.45
N PRO A 121 27.03 -9.94 31.14
CA PRO A 121 25.64 -9.74 30.76
C PRO A 121 25.22 -10.66 29.61
N VAL A 122 24.02 -11.24 29.72
CA VAL A 122 23.47 -12.18 28.74
C VAL A 122 23.03 -11.42 27.49
N THR A 123 23.86 -11.46 26.46
CA THR A 123 23.64 -10.87 25.13
C THR A 123 23.85 -11.97 24.09
N LEU A 124 23.30 -11.81 22.88
CA LEU A 124 23.46 -12.83 21.84
C LEU A 124 24.94 -13.15 21.58
N GLN A 125 25.79 -12.13 21.54
CA GLN A 125 27.23 -12.28 21.34
C GLN A 125 27.90 -12.98 22.53
N SER A 126 27.65 -12.54 23.77
CA SER A 126 28.28 -13.16 24.95
C SER A 126 27.84 -14.62 25.15
N VAL A 127 26.61 -14.98 24.77
CA VAL A 127 26.16 -16.38 24.81
C VAL A 127 26.85 -17.24 23.75
N GLN A 128 27.07 -16.71 22.55
CA GLN A 128 27.82 -17.42 21.51
C GLN A 128 29.28 -17.65 21.93
N GLU A 129 29.92 -16.64 22.51
CA GLU A 129 31.29 -16.75 23.07
C GLU A 129 31.34 -17.83 24.16
N ARG A 130 30.38 -17.84 25.10
CA ARG A 130 30.27 -18.87 26.15
C ARG A 130 30.08 -20.26 25.55
N LEU A 131 29.18 -20.41 24.58
CA LEU A 131 28.90 -21.69 23.94
C LEU A 131 30.16 -22.28 23.28
N GLN A 132 30.87 -21.47 22.49
CA GLN A 132 32.10 -21.89 21.82
C GLN A 132 33.19 -22.24 22.83
N PHE A 133 33.34 -21.45 23.89
CA PHE A 133 34.33 -21.70 24.93
C PHE A 133 34.07 -23.03 25.64
N TRP A 134 32.84 -23.25 26.10
CA TRP A 134 32.47 -24.47 26.83
C TRP A 134 32.46 -25.72 25.93
N GLU A 135 32.16 -25.56 24.64
CA GLU A 135 32.28 -26.63 23.65
C GLU A 135 33.73 -27.10 23.49
N GLY A 136 34.69 -26.16 23.39
CA GLY A 136 36.11 -26.48 23.33
C GLY A 136 36.62 -27.18 24.60
N MET A 137 36.16 -26.73 25.77
CA MET A 137 36.49 -27.36 27.05
C MET A 137 35.92 -28.78 27.16
N LYS A 138 34.73 -29.03 26.62
CA LYS A 138 34.07 -30.35 26.65
C LYS A 138 34.86 -31.44 25.93
N LEU A 139 35.60 -31.07 24.88
CA LEU A 139 36.43 -31.98 24.09
C LEU A 139 37.80 -32.28 24.74
N THR A 140 38.18 -31.54 25.78
CA THR A 140 39.47 -31.69 26.44
C THR A 140 39.35 -32.65 27.63
N PRO A 141 40.05 -33.80 27.63
CA PRO A 141 40.12 -34.67 28.80
C PRO A 141 40.81 -33.96 29.99
N PRO A 142 40.44 -34.26 31.25
CA PRO A 142 39.47 -35.26 31.69
C PRO A 142 38.01 -34.77 31.66
N PHE A 143 37.06 -35.70 31.69
CA PHE A 143 35.64 -35.38 31.82
C PHE A 143 35.38 -34.54 33.08
N ASN A 144 34.72 -33.39 32.91
CA ASN A 144 34.32 -32.53 34.01
C ASN A 144 32.81 -32.22 33.91
N PRO A 145 32.01 -32.54 34.95
CA PRO A 145 30.58 -32.29 34.95
C PRO A 145 30.22 -30.80 34.95
N GLU A 146 31.06 -29.92 35.53
CA GLU A 146 30.82 -28.47 35.54
C GLU A 146 30.83 -27.90 34.12
N VAL A 147 31.77 -28.34 33.28
CA VAL A 147 31.89 -27.90 31.87
C VAL A 147 30.64 -28.29 31.08
N HIS A 148 30.13 -29.50 31.30
CA HIS A 148 28.91 -29.98 30.63
C HIS A 148 27.68 -29.17 31.07
N GLN A 149 27.55 -28.91 32.37
CA GLN A 149 26.46 -28.10 32.91
C GLN A 149 26.51 -26.65 32.38
N ALA A 150 27.69 -26.05 32.30
CA ALA A 150 27.89 -24.70 31.78
C ALA A 150 27.57 -24.60 30.29
N PHE A 151 28.01 -25.60 29.50
CA PHE A 151 27.64 -25.72 28.08
C PHE A 151 26.11 -25.81 27.90
N ASP A 152 25.43 -26.68 28.66
CA ASP A 152 23.98 -26.84 28.58
C ASP A 152 23.24 -25.55 28.99
N ARG A 153 23.79 -24.80 29.96
CA ARG A 153 23.26 -23.48 30.34
C ARG A 153 23.41 -22.47 29.20
N ALA A 154 24.60 -22.34 28.62
CA ALA A 154 24.84 -21.43 27.49
C ALA A 154 23.92 -21.76 26.30
N ARG A 155 23.67 -23.04 26.04
CA ARG A 155 22.73 -23.48 25.00
C ARG A 155 21.29 -23.05 25.29
N ARG A 156 20.79 -23.23 26.51
CA ARG A 156 19.44 -22.79 26.90
C ARG A 156 19.28 -21.27 26.82
N ASP A 157 20.31 -20.52 27.22
CA ASP A 157 20.32 -19.07 27.11
C ASP A 157 20.21 -18.63 25.64
N LEU A 158 20.94 -19.31 24.73
CA LEU A 158 20.90 -19.02 23.30
C LEU A 158 19.51 -19.26 22.72
N GLU A 159 18.91 -20.41 23.03
CA GLU A 159 17.57 -20.74 22.58
C GLU A 159 16.53 -19.74 23.11
N THR A 160 16.68 -19.29 24.36
CA THR A 160 15.79 -18.29 24.96
C THR A 160 15.90 -16.94 24.24
N LEU A 161 17.13 -16.45 24.03
CA LEU A 161 17.36 -15.21 23.29
C LEU A 161 16.86 -15.27 21.85
N GLN A 162 17.04 -16.40 21.17
CA GLN A 162 16.53 -16.58 19.80
C GLN A 162 15.00 -16.55 19.76
N ARG A 163 14.32 -17.17 20.73
CA ARG A 163 12.86 -17.11 20.84
C ARG A 163 12.39 -15.68 21.09
N GLU A 164 13.02 -14.95 22.02
CA GLU A 164 12.69 -13.55 22.29
C GLU A 164 12.93 -12.62 21.10
N ASP A 165 14.04 -12.80 20.38
CA ASP A 165 14.33 -12.01 19.18
C ASP A 165 13.34 -12.34 18.06
N SER A 166 12.99 -13.61 17.87
CA SER A 166 11.98 -14.01 16.88
C SER A 166 10.59 -13.44 17.20
N SER A 167 10.19 -13.38 18.48
CA SER A 167 8.92 -12.82 18.89
C SER A 167 8.89 -11.29 18.75
N LYS A 168 9.99 -10.61 19.10
CA LYS A 168 10.16 -9.16 18.88
C LYS A 168 10.12 -8.81 17.39
N ARG A 169 10.86 -9.53 16.55
CA ARG A 169 10.81 -9.33 15.09
C ARG A 169 9.42 -9.57 14.52
N ALA A 170 8.71 -10.59 15.02
CA ALA A 170 7.33 -10.85 14.61
C ALA A 170 6.38 -9.73 15.05
N SER A 171 6.53 -9.16 16.25
CA SER A 171 5.74 -8.01 16.68
C SER A 171 6.06 -6.75 15.88
N ASP A 172 7.35 -6.50 15.62
CA ASP A 172 7.79 -5.33 14.85
C ASP A 172 7.31 -5.40 13.40
N ALA A 173 7.36 -6.59 12.78
CA ALA A 173 6.83 -6.81 11.45
C ALA A 173 5.31 -6.57 11.39
N ARG A 174 4.55 -6.98 12.42
CA ARG A 174 3.12 -6.71 12.52
C ARG A 174 2.84 -5.21 12.65
N LEU A 175 3.59 -4.49 13.49
CA LEU A 175 3.45 -3.03 13.64
C LEU A 175 3.76 -2.31 12.33
N ALA A 176 4.82 -2.71 11.62
CA ALA A 176 5.19 -2.15 10.33
C ALA A 176 4.11 -2.39 9.25
N ASP A 177 3.46 -3.56 9.24
CA ASP A 177 2.35 -3.85 8.34
C ASP A 177 1.12 -2.97 8.63
N VAL A 178 0.79 -2.77 9.92
CA VAL A 178 -0.29 -1.87 10.34
C VAL A 178 -0.01 -0.43 9.91
N ASP A 179 1.20 0.08 10.12
CA ASP A 179 1.58 1.43 9.68
C ASP A 179 1.49 1.59 8.15
N LYS A 180 1.96 0.59 7.39
CA LYS A 180 1.83 0.58 5.92
C LYS A 180 0.36 0.63 5.49
N LYS A 181 -0.53 -0.13 6.13
CA LYS A 181 -1.98 -0.11 5.86
C LYS A 181 -2.58 1.26 6.17
N LEU A 182 -2.21 1.88 7.29
CA LEU A 182 -2.65 3.23 7.64
C LEU A 182 -2.21 4.28 6.61
N ASP A 183 -0.99 4.16 6.06
CA ASP A 183 -0.50 5.05 5.02
C ASP A 183 -1.24 4.88 3.69
N VAL A 184 -1.56 3.64 3.30
CA VAL A 184 -2.40 3.36 2.12
C VAL A 184 -3.81 3.92 2.34
N ALA A 185 -4.44 3.65 3.48
CA ALA A 185 -5.75 4.20 3.83
C ALA A 185 -5.76 5.74 3.80
N THR A 186 -4.71 6.38 4.33
CA THR A 186 -4.58 7.85 4.30
C THR A 186 -4.46 8.39 2.86
N ARG A 187 -3.72 7.71 1.99
CA ARG A 187 -3.62 8.08 0.56
C ARG A 187 -4.95 7.89 -0.16
N SER A 188 -5.63 6.76 0.05
CA SER A 188 -6.97 6.49 -0.53
C SER A 188 -8.02 7.51 -0.08
N LEU A 189 -7.93 7.99 1.17
CA LEU A 189 -8.80 9.06 1.66
C LEU A 189 -8.57 10.36 0.88
N ARG A 190 -7.32 10.72 0.57
CA ARG A 190 -6.97 11.92 -0.21
C ARG A 190 -7.46 11.84 -1.66
N THR A 191 -7.52 10.64 -2.24
CA THR A 191 -8.03 10.42 -3.61
C THR A 191 -9.55 10.27 -3.66
N ASN A 192 -10.27 10.46 -2.53
CA ASN A 192 -11.71 10.24 -2.39
C ASN A 192 -12.16 8.79 -2.66
N SER A 193 -11.26 7.82 -2.49
CA SER A 193 -11.54 6.38 -2.61
C SER A 193 -12.05 5.82 -1.28
N PHE A 194 -13.23 6.27 -0.82
CA PHE A 194 -13.74 5.97 0.52
C PHE A 194 -13.99 4.47 0.78
N SER A 195 -14.42 3.71 -0.23
CA SER A 195 -14.61 2.24 -0.12
C SER A 195 -13.32 1.52 0.27
N ASP A 196 -12.20 1.93 -0.34
CA ASP A 196 -10.90 1.31 -0.12
C ASP A 196 -10.40 1.62 1.29
N VAL A 197 -10.64 2.85 1.77
CA VAL A 197 -10.31 3.23 3.15
C VAL A 197 -11.06 2.35 4.14
N VAL A 198 -12.39 2.18 3.98
CA VAL A 198 -13.19 1.35 4.88
C VAL A 198 -12.67 -0.09 4.88
N SER A 199 -12.47 -0.69 3.71
CA SER A 199 -11.93 -2.05 3.58
C SER A 199 -10.58 -2.22 4.27
N ILE A 200 -9.63 -1.31 4.03
CA ILE A 200 -8.30 -1.38 4.66
C ILE A 200 -8.39 -1.20 6.17
N THR A 201 -9.23 -0.27 6.63
CA THR A 201 -9.40 -0.01 8.07
C THR A 201 -10.16 -1.10 8.81
N ASP A 202 -10.91 -1.96 8.12
CA ASP A 202 -11.59 -3.12 8.72
C ASP A 202 -10.63 -4.29 8.98
N ASP A 203 -9.55 -4.39 8.21
CA ASP A 203 -8.51 -5.41 8.42
C ASP A 203 -7.59 -5.09 9.62
N ILE A 204 -7.46 -3.81 10.00
CA ILE A 204 -6.58 -3.37 11.10
C ILE A 204 -7.07 -3.85 12.48
N PRO A 205 -8.35 -3.74 12.86
CA PRO A 205 -8.87 -4.24 14.13
C PRO A 205 -8.61 -5.72 14.39
N ALA A 206 -8.49 -6.55 13.34
CA ALA A 206 -8.14 -7.96 13.47
C ALA A 206 -6.69 -8.15 13.97
N SER A 207 -5.81 -7.18 13.71
CA SER A 207 -4.40 -7.20 14.10
C SER A 207 -4.13 -6.35 15.35
N ASP A 208 -4.81 -5.21 15.49
CA ASP A 208 -4.68 -4.25 16.58
C ASP A 208 -6.04 -3.59 16.89
N PRO A 209 -6.83 -4.15 17.82
CA PRO A 209 -8.15 -3.63 18.18
C PRO A 209 -8.12 -2.22 18.79
N GLY A 210 -6.96 -1.80 19.33
CA GLY A 210 -6.76 -0.53 20.03
C GLY A 210 -6.39 0.65 19.14
N ASN A 211 -6.24 0.43 17.83
CA ASN A 211 -5.74 1.46 16.93
C ASN A 211 -6.74 2.61 16.70
N GLU A 212 -6.60 3.69 17.47
CA GLU A 212 -7.47 4.87 17.35
C GLU A 212 -7.40 5.54 15.97
N LYS A 213 -6.23 5.51 15.31
CA LYS A 213 -6.06 6.13 13.99
C LYS A 213 -6.93 5.42 12.94
N ALA A 214 -6.92 4.09 12.94
CA ALA A 214 -7.77 3.29 12.04
C ALA A 214 -9.26 3.62 12.24
N ARG A 215 -9.72 3.70 13.50
CA ARG A 215 -11.11 4.07 13.82
C ARG A 215 -11.47 5.47 13.30
N ARG A 216 -10.58 6.46 13.47
CA ARG A 216 -10.80 7.83 12.97
C ARG A 216 -10.86 7.88 11.44
N LEU A 217 -9.97 7.14 10.75
CA LEU A 217 -9.97 7.04 9.29
C LEU A 217 -11.25 6.38 8.77
N LYS A 218 -11.71 5.31 9.42
CA LYS A 218 -12.96 4.63 9.09
C LYS A 218 -14.15 5.58 9.17
N VAL A 219 -14.31 6.28 10.29
CA VAL A 219 -15.40 7.26 10.48
C VAL A 219 -15.33 8.39 9.44
N ALA A 220 -14.12 8.87 9.11
CA ALA A 220 -13.94 9.89 8.08
C ALA A 220 -14.36 9.38 6.69
N ALA A 221 -14.03 8.14 6.36
CA ALA A 221 -14.39 7.52 5.08
C ALA A 221 -15.90 7.29 4.95
N GLU A 222 -16.55 6.75 5.98
CA GLU A 222 -18.01 6.54 6.02
C GLU A 222 -18.77 7.88 5.84
N ASN A 223 -18.29 8.94 6.48
CA ASN A 223 -18.88 10.28 6.32
C ASN A 223 -18.66 10.84 4.91
N GLY A 224 -17.47 10.63 4.33
CA GLY A 224 -17.18 11.01 2.95
C GLY A 224 -18.08 10.30 1.93
N GLU A 225 -18.36 9.02 2.15
CA GLU A 225 -19.23 8.23 1.28
C GLU A 225 -20.69 8.68 1.35
N LYS A 226 -21.21 8.97 2.56
CA LYS A 226 -22.55 9.55 2.76
C LYS A 226 -22.68 10.88 2.02
N LEU A 227 -21.66 11.74 2.09
CA LEU A 227 -21.65 13.02 1.40
C LEU A 227 -21.62 12.86 -0.12
N ARG A 228 -20.88 11.87 -0.65
CA ARG A 228 -20.87 11.55 -2.08
C ARG A 228 -22.23 11.07 -2.57
N ARG A 229 -22.91 10.19 -1.82
CA ARG A 229 -24.27 9.74 -2.14
C ARG A 229 -25.25 10.91 -2.14
N LEU A 230 -25.17 11.79 -1.14
CA LEU A 230 -26.01 12.98 -1.06
C LEU A 230 -25.75 13.96 -2.23
N LYS A 231 -24.50 14.13 -2.68
CA LYS A 231 -24.21 14.93 -3.88
C LYS A 231 -24.84 14.31 -5.13
N ILE A 232 -24.71 13.00 -5.33
CA ILE A 232 -25.30 12.30 -6.48
C ILE A 232 -26.83 12.44 -6.49
N THR A 233 -27.49 12.27 -5.35
CA THR A 233 -28.94 12.44 -5.26
C THR A 233 -29.37 13.88 -5.52
N LEU A 234 -28.63 14.88 -5.02
CA LEU A 234 -28.89 16.29 -5.34
C LEU A 234 -28.69 16.60 -6.83
N PHE A 235 -27.65 16.07 -7.47
CA PHE A 235 -27.43 16.23 -8.92
C PHE A 235 -28.56 15.59 -9.73
N ALA A 236 -29.02 14.40 -9.34
CA ALA A 236 -30.14 13.72 -9.99
C ALA A 236 -31.45 14.52 -9.85
N LEU A 237 -31.73 15.05 -8.66
CA LEU A 237 -32.88 15.92 -8.41
C LEU A 237 -32.80 17.22 -9.23
N GLY A 238 -31.62 17.84 -9.29
CA GLY A 238 -31.38 19.03 -10.12
C GLY A 238 -31.59 18.76 -11.61
N ALA A 239 -31.07 17.64 -12.12
CA ALA A 239 -31.28 17.24 -13.52
C ALA A 239 -32.77 16.97 -13.83
N ALA A 240 -33.49 16.32 -12.92
CA ALA A 240 -34.93 16.11 -13.06
C ALA A 240 -35.72 17.44 -13.08
N ALA A 241 -35.35 18.40 -12.24
CA ALA A 241 -35.96 19.73 -12.23
C ALA A 241 -35.69 20.50 -13.54
N ILE A 242 -34.47 20.43 -14.08
CA ILE A 242 -34.14 21.04 -15.39
C ILE A 242 -34.94 20.38 -16.52
N ALA A 243 -35.06 19.06 -16.54
CA ALA A 243 -35.85 18.35 -17.52
C ALA A 243 -37.34 18.77 -17.47
N LEU A 244 -37.90 18.89 -16.27
CA LEU A 244 -39.26 19.41 -16.07
C LEU A 244 -39.42 20.83 -16.64
N PHE A 245 -38.42 21.70 -16.41
CA PHE A 245 -38.42 23.06 -16.91
C PHE A 245 -38.35 23.11 -18.45
N VAL A 246 -37.55 22.26 -19.09
CA VAL A 246 -37.48 22.16 -20.56
C VAL A 246 -38.82 21.71 -21.14
N VAL A 247 -39.48 20.71 -20.54
CA VAL A 247 -40.82 20.26 -20.97
C VAL A 247 -41.83 21.41 -20.85
N LEU A 248 -41.85 22.12 -19.73
CA LEU A 248 -42.70 23.31 -19.54
C LEU A 248 -42.40 24.41 -20.57
N SER A 249 -41.12 24.63 -20.90
CA SER A 249 -40.68 25.62 -21.89
C SER A 249 -41.18 25.30 -23.30
N VAL A 250 -41.16 24.02 -23.70
CA VAL A 250 -41.68 23.59 -25.01
C VAL A 250 -43.20 23.77 -25.09
N PHE A 251 -43.93 23.48 -24.00
CA PHE A 251 -45.36 23.75 -23.92
C PHE A 251 -45.68 25.24 -23.99
N ALA A 252 -44.91 26.10 -23.30
CA ALA A 252 -45.06 27.55 -23.39
C ALA A 252 -44.79 28.08 -24.81
N LYS A 253 -43.75 27.56 -25.50
CA LYS A 253 -43.42 27.93 -26.88
C LYS A 253 -44.48 27.49 -27.90
N LYS A 254 -45.21 26.40 -27.63
CA LYS A 254 -46.35 25.95 -28.46
C LYS A 254 -47.56 26.88 -28.34
N ILE A 255 -47.72 27.58 -27.23
CA ILE A 255 -48.82 28.53 -27.00
C ILE A 255 -48.51 29.92 -27.57
N PHE A 256 -47.24 30.32 -27.65
CA PHE A 256 -46.82 31.66 -28.14
C PHE A 256 -46.28 31.69 -29.58
N ARG A 257 -46.56 30.66 -30.39
CA ARG A 257 -46.12 30.62 -31.80
C ARG A 257 -47.02 31.49 -32.68
N LYS A 258 -46.93 32.82 -32.50
CA LYS A 258 -47.46 33.83 -33.43
C LYS A 258 -46.40 34.16 -34.48
N GLU A 259 -46.86 34.18 -35.72
CA GLU A 259 -46.15 34.29 -36.99
C GLU A 259 -44.96 35.24 -37.00
N SER A 260 -43.79 34.70 -37.33
CA SER A 260 -42.68 35.44 -37.94
C SER A 260 -42.07 34.52 -38.99
N GLY A 261 -42.65 34.59 -40.19
CA GLY A 261 -42.06 34.04 -41.40
C GLY A 261 -40.91 34.94 -41.85
N GLY A 262 -39.79 34.31 -42.17
CA GLY A 262 -38.59 34.98 -42.67
C GLY A 262 -37.46 33.97 -42.82
N ASP A 263 -37.36 33.40 -44.02
CA ASP A 263 -36.24 32.63 -44.57
C ASP A 263 -36.02 33.21 -45.99
N PRO A 264 -34.89 33.04 -46.69
CA PRO A 264 -33.68 32.30 -46.32
C PRO A 264 -32.36 32.99 -46.77
N SER A 265 -31.25 32.24 -46.58
CA SER A 265 -30.02 32.25 -47.38
C SER A 265 -28.91 33.26 -47.06
N THR A 266 -27.78 32.72 -46.62
CA THR A 266 -26.46 33.13 -47.11
C THR A 266 -25.49 31.99 -46.85
N THR A 267 -25.21 31.25 -47.91
CA THR A 267 -24.22 30.17 -47.96
C THR A 267 -22.86 30.81 -48.24
N PRO A 268 -21.86 30.77 -47.34
CA PRO A 268 -20.50 31.10 -47.70
C PRO A 268 -19.89 29.93 -48.48
N VAL A 269 -19.66 30.17 -49.77
CA VAL A 269 -18.85 29.32 -50.66
C VAL A 269 -17.40 29.46 -50.22
N GLY A 270 -16.93 28.42 -49.52
CA GLY A 270 -15.55 28.29 -49.03
C GLY A 270 -15.36 26.96 -48.30
N ALA A 271 -15.97 25.88 -48.81
CA ALA A 271 -15.86 24.54 -48.22
C ALA A 271 -14.50 23.93 -48.56
N THR A 272 -13.44 24.39 -47.89
CA THR A 272 -12.34 23.49 -47.53
C THR A 272 -12.99 22.32 -46.79
N ALA A 273 -12.82 21.10 -47.31
CA ALA A 273 -13.40 19.89 -46.75
C ALA A 273 -13.40 19.94 -45.22
N ASN A 274 -14.59 19.96 -44.61
CA ASN A 274 -14.76 19.74 -43.17
C ASN A 274 -14.30 18.31 -42.88
N GLY A 275 -12.98 18.13 -42.84
CA GLY A 275 -12.34 16.89 -42.53
C GLY A 275 -12.79 16.51 -41.14
N ARG A 276 -13.48 15.37 -41.03
CA ARG A 276 -13.84 14.76 -39.75
C ARG A 276 -12.62 14.82 -38.84
N ARG A 277 -12.74 15.57 -37.74
CA ARG A 277 -11.63 15.71 -36.80
C ARG A 277 -11.59 14.43 -35.97
N VAL A 278 -10.37 13.96 -35.75
CA VAL A 278 -10.11 12.75 -34.99
C VAL A 278 -9.32 13.14 -33.75
N TYR A 279 -9.74 12.59 -32.62
CA TYR A 279 -9.19 12.87 -31.31
C TYR A 279 -8.88 11.57 -30.58
N VAL A 280 -7.87 11.63 -29.72
CA VAL A 280 -7.60 10.62 -28.71
C VAL A 280 -7.88 11.25 -27.34
N LYS A 281 -8.78 10.64 -26.58
CA LYS A 281 -9.12 11.04 -25.21
C LYS A 281 -8.53 10.06 -24.22
N VAL A 282 -7.74 10.53 -23.27
CA VAL A 282 -7.29 9.70 -22.15
C VAL A 282 -8.43 9.57 -21.15
N VAL A 283 -9.04 8.39 -21.06
CA VAL A 283 -10.21 8.12 -20.20
C VAL A 283 -9.78 7.80 -18.78
N ASP A 284 -8.67 7.07 -18.63
CA ASP A 284 -8.15 6.66 -17.33
C ASP A 284 -6.62 6.54 -17.30
N GLY A 285 -6.04 6.52 -16.10
CA GLY A 285 -4.60 6.37 -15.89
C GLY A 285 -3.77 7.63 -16.11
N VAL A 286 -2.50 7.44 -16.48
CA VAL A 286 -1.55 8.54 -16.71
C VAL A 286 -2.06 9.44 -17.84
N GLY A 287 -2.22 10.74 -17.55
CA GLY A 287 -2.71 11.73 -18.51
C GLY A 287 -4.24 11.84 -18.62
N ARG A 288 -5.01 11.22 -17.71
CA ARG A 288 -6.48 11.26 -17.70
C ARG A 288 -7.05 12.66 -17.94
N GLY A 289 -8.06 12.73 -18.81
CA GLY A 289 -8.76 13.96 -19.17
C GLY A 289 -8.15 14.72 -20.35
N LYS A 290 -6.92 14.40 -20.78
CA LYS A 290 -6.32 14.98 -21.98
C LYS A 290 -7.10 14.56 -23.23
N LEU A 291 -7.36 15.52 -24.10
CA LEU A 291 -7.96 15.33 -25.41
C LEU A 291 -7.00 15.92 -26.43
N VAL A 292 -6.42 15.07 -27.28
CA VAL A 292 -5.40 15.49 -28.25
C VAL A 292 -5.90 15.19 -29.66
N PRO A 293 -5.84 16.16 -30.59
CA PRO A 293 -6.17 15.90 -31.99
C PRO A 293 -5.14 14.96 -32.61
N VAL A 294 -5.49 14.31 -33.72
CA VAL A 294 -4.60 13.44 -34.50
C VAL A 294 -4.24 14.17 -35.81
N PRO A 295 -3.26 15.11 -35.82
CA PRO A 295 -2.98 16.01 -36.93
C PRO A 295 -2.01 15.39 -37.95
N GLY A 296 -2.33 14.25 -38.54
CA GLY A 296 -1.42 13.66 -39.53
C GLY A 296 -1.77 12.25 -39.95
N ASP A 297 -0.86 11.69 -40.75
CA ASP A 297 -0.95 10.29 -41.19
C ASP A 297 -0.33 9.32 -40.18
N VAL A 298 0.58 9.78 -39.33
CA VAL A 298 1.17 9.02 -38.23
C VAL A 298 1.03 9.85 -36.96
N PHE A 299 0.47 9.25 -35.92
CA PHE A 299 0.34 9.86 -34.60
C PHE A 299 0.92 8.92 -33.55
N ARG A 300 2.02 9.36 -32.93
CA ARG A 300 2.86 8.52 -32.08
C ARG A 300 2.57 8.76 -30.61
N ILE A 301 2.51 7.67 -29.84
CA ILE A 301 2.22 7.69 -28.41
C ILE A 301 3.35 6.99 -27.66
N GLY A 302 3.87 7.63 -26.62
CA GLY A 302 4.99 7.10 -25.84
C GLY A 302 5.23 7.83 -24.53
N ALA A 303 6.22 7.37 -23.76
CA ALA A 303 6.52 7.94 -22.44
C ALA A 303 7.51 9.11 -22.43
N MET A 304 8.26 9.30 -23.53
CA MET A 304 9.38 10.25 -23.57
C MET A 304 9.27 11.17 -24.78
N GLU A 305 9.67 12.43 -24.61
CA GLU A 305 9.86 13.34 -25.74
C GLU A 305 11.25 13.05 -26.34
N SER A 306 11.29 12.71 -27.64
CA SER A 306 12.55 12.54 -28.36
C SER A 306 13.10 13.90 -28.76
N ALA A 307 14.43 14.05 -28.78
CA ALA A 307 15.09 15.25 -29.29
C ALA A 307 15.06 15.33 -30.82
N ASP A 308 14.96 14.17 -31.48
CA ASP A 308 14.89 14.07 -32.93
C ASP A 308 13.43 14.23 -33.40
N ASP A 309 13.19 15.19 -34.31
CA ASP A 309 11.87 15.44 -34.88
C ASP A 309 11.28 14.19 -35.55
N ALA A 310 12.14 13.35 -36.14
CA ALA A 310 11.74 12.12 -36.82
C ALA A 310 11.15 11.06 -35.87
N ASP A 311 11.50 11.09 -34.58
CA ASP A 311 11.10 10.12 -33.56
C ASP A 311 10.27 10.75 -32.43
N ARG A 312 9.80 11.98 -32.64
CA ARG A 312 9.01 12.71 -31.65
C ARG A 312 7.63 12.07 -31.48
N ASN A 313 7.22 11.91 -30.22
CA ASN A 313 5.87 11.48 -29.87
C ASN A 313 4.90 12.66 -29.84
N ASP A 314 3.73 12.49 -30.45
CA ASP A 314 2.66 13.50 -30.43
C ASP A 314 1.90 13.52 -29.11
N LEU A 315 1.77 12.35 -28.46
CA LEU A 315 1.21 12.22 -27.12
C LEU A 315 2.23 11.57 -26.18
N VAL A 316 2.77 12.41 -25.28
CA VAL A 316 3.69 11.98 -24.22
C VAL A 316 2.94 11.70 -22.92
N LEU A 317 3.05 10.47 -22.42
CA LEU A 317 2.46 10.00 -21.15
C LEU A 317 3.56 9.57 -20.17
N SER A 318 3.96 10.50 -19.30
CA SER A 318 5.03 10.26 -18.32
C SER A 318 4.56 9.35 -17.18
N ASP A 319 4.95 8.08 -17.26
CA ASP A 319 4.68 7.06 -16.24
C ASP A 319 5.88 6.87 -15.30
N SER A 320 5.65 6.93 -13.98
CA SER A 320 6.69 6.74 -12.96
C SER A 320 7.22 5.32 -12.87
N LEU A 321 6.43 4.32 -13.32
CA LEU A 321 6.82 2.91 -13.32
C LEU A 321 7.55 2.49 -14.59
N ALA A 322 7.70 3.39 -15.56
CA ALA A 322 8.28 3.11 -16.88
C ALA A 322 7.63 1.90 -17.59
N ALA A 323 6.33 1.65 -17.33
CA ALA A 323 5.56 0.59 -17.98
C ALA A 323 5.21 1.00 -19.42
N ILE A 324 4.98 2.29 -19.66
CA ILE A 324 4.80 2.83 -21.02
C ILE A 324 6.19 2.94 -21.67
N SER A 325 6.40 2.24 -22.79
CA SER A 325 7.64 2.33 -23.59
C SER A 325 7.87 3.76 -24.13
N ARG A 326 9.15 4.11 -24.35
CA ARG A 326 9.53 5.41 -24.94
C ARG A 326 8.78 5.71 -26.24
N HIS A 327 8.69 4.71 -27.10
CA HIS A 327 7.80 4.64 -28.26
C HIS A 327 6.89 3.42 -28.04
N HIS A 328 5.59 3.63 -27.87
CA HIS A 328 4.68 2.58 -27.42
C HIS A 328 3.81 2.06 -28.57
N CYS A 329 3.07 2.95 -29.21
CA CYS A 329 2.18 2.59 -30.31
C CYS A 329 1.95 3.78 -31.24
N ASP A 330 1.57 3.46 -32.46
CA ASP A 330 1.25 4.45 -33.50
C ASP A 330 -0.20 4.32 -33.93
N ILE A 331 -0.82 5.46 -34.22
CA ILE A 331 -2.07 5.53 -34.97
C ILE A 331 -1.73 5.97 -36.39
N ILE A 332 -1.88 5.06 -37.35
CA ILE A 332 -1.57 5.29 -38.76
C ILE A 332 -2.87 5.48 -39.54
N ARG A 333 -2.96 6.56 -40.31
CA ARG A 333 -4.06 6.81 -41.23
C ARG A 333 -3.73 6.22 -42.59
N LYS A 334 -4.59 5.33 -43.07
CA LYS A 334 -4.54 4.78 -44.44
C LYS A 334 -5.83 5.17 -45.17
N GLY A 335 -5.78 6.28 -45.90
CA GLY A 335 -6.93 6.86 -46.59
C GLY A 335 -7.99 7.42 -45.61
N ARG A 336 -9.11 6.71 -45.46
CA ARG A 336 -10.24 7.11 -44.59
C ARG A 336 -10.26 6.38 -43.24
N ASP A 337 -9.41 5.38 -43.11
CA ASP A 337 -9.34 4.48 -41.97
C ASP A 337 -8.09 4.75 -41.14
N TYR A 338 -8.20 4.44 -39.85
CA TYR A 338 -7.12 4.58 -38.87
C TYR A 338 -6.80 3.19 -38.33
N PHE A 339 -5.52 2.93 -38.10
CA PHE A 339 -5.00 1.65 -37.62
C PHE A 339 -4.12 1.90 -36.40
N LEU A 340 -4.28 1.10 -35.36
CA LEU A 340 -3.40 1.06 -34.19
C LEU A 340 -2.33 -0.01 -34.44
N VAL A 341 -1.06 0.36 -34.25
CA VAL A 341 0.11 -0.52 -34.39
C VAL A 341 0.90 -0.52 -33.09
N ASP A 342 1.06 -1.69 -32.47
CA ASP A 342 1.81 -1.83 -31.22
C ASP A 342 3.30 -2.04 -31.49
N SER A 343 4.16 -1.19 -30.91
CA SER A 343 5.62 -1.36 -30.96
C SER A 343 6.24 -1.58 -29.57
N SER A 344 5.38 -1.63 -28.53
CA SER A 344 5.77 -1.61 -27.13
C SER A 344 6.39 -2.91 -26.63
N ARG A 345 7.00 -2.83 -25.45
CA ARG A 345 7.51 -4.01 -24.71
C ARG A 345 6.43 -4.72 -23.90
N ASN A 346 5.51 -3.96 -23.32
CA ASN A 346 4.53 -4.45 -22.36
C ASN A 346 3.15 -4.72 -22.98
N GLY A 347 3.02 -4.52 -24.29
CA GLY A 347 1.81 -4.79 -25.06
C GLY A 347 0.80 -3.64 -25.03
N THR A 348 0.01 -3.57 -26.09
CA THR A 348 -1.18 -2.74 -26.22
C THR A 348 -2.42 -3.62 -26.30
N ARG A 349 -3.53 -3.24 -25.63
CA ARG A 349 -4.83 -3.91 -25.80
C ARG A 349 -5.81 -3.00 -26.53
N LEU A 350 -6.64 -3.55 -27.42
CA LEU A 350 -7.75 -2.87 -28.08
C LEU A 350 -9.05 -3.59 -27.73
N ASN A 351 -10.00 -2.90 -27.09
CA ASN A 351 -11.28 -3.44 -26.61
C ASN A 351 -11.09 -4.80 -25.89
N ASP A 352 -10.20 -4.81 -24.88
CA ASP A 352 -9.82 -5.96 -24.05
C ASP A 352 -9.03 -7.10 -24.75
N ARG A 353 -8.70 -6.97 -26.03
CA ARG A 353 -7.88 -7.95 -26.77
C ARG A 353 -6.45 -7.46 -26.92
N ILE A 354 -5.47 -8.30 -26.57
CA ILE A 354 -4.05 -8.00 -26.74
C ILE A 354 -3.71 -7.96 -28.23
N LEU A 355 -3.03 -6.91 -28.68
CA LEU A 355 -2.44 -6.82 -30.01
C LEU A 355 -1.08 -7.52 -30.01
N ALA A 356 -0.78 -8.26 -31.08
CA ALA A 356 0.59 -8.71 -31.31
C ALA A 356 1.46 -7.53 -31.75
N ARG A 357 2.74 -7.54 -31.38
CA ARG A 357 3.67 -6.48 -31.76
C ARG A 357 3.79 -6.40 -33.29
N GLY A 358 3.58 -5.20 -33.84
CA GLY A 358 3.54 -4.94 -35.28
C GLY A 358 2.23 -5.30 -35.97
N ASP A 359 1.24 -5.89 -35.27
CA ASP A 359 -0.08 -6.17 -35.84
C ASP A 359 -0.86 -4.86 -35.99
N GLU A 360 -1.46 -4.66 -37.16
CA GLU A 360 -2.23 -3.46 -37.47
C GLU A 360 -3.73 -3.74 -37.25
N ARG A 361 -4.35 -3.01 -36.32
CA ARG A 361 -5.80 -3.14 -36.07
C ARG A 361 -6.55 -1.86 -36.38
N ARG A 362 -7.57 -1.97 -37.23
CA ARG A 362 -8.42 -0.85 -37.61
C ARG A 362 -9.18 -0.30 -36.39
N LEU A 363 -9.03 0.99 -36.13
CA LEU A 363 -9.75 1.75 -35.11
C LEU A 363 -11.10 2.24 -35.64
N ARG A 364 -12.14 2.05 -34.84
CA ARG A 364 -13.49 2.59 -35.02
C ARG A 364 -13.76 3.70 -34.02
N ASP A 365 -14.73 4.55 -34.33
CA ASP A 365 -15.17 5.58 -33.39
C ASP A 365 -15.67 4.93 -32.10
N GLY A 366 -15.16 5.40 -30.97
CA GLY A 366 -15.48 4.90 -29.65
C GLY A 366 -14.61 3.73 -29.17
N ASP A 367 -13.73 3.17 -30.00
CA ASP A 367 -12.81 2.10 -29.57
C ASP A 367 -11.90 2.57 -28.44
N GLU A 368 -11.67 1.68 -27.48
CA GLU A 368 -10.80 1.93 -26.32
C GLU A 368 -9.57 1.03 -26.39
N PHE A 369 -8.41 1.60 -26.10
CA PHE A 369 -7.16 0.85 -26.02
C PHE A 369 -6.38 1.18 -24.76
N SER A 370 -5.69 0.17 -24.20
CA SER A 370 -4.84 0.32 -23.01
C SER A 370 -3.38 0.16 -23.35
N LEU A 371 -2.54 1.00 -22.73
CA LEU A 371 -1.08 0.98 -22.85
C LEU A 371 -0.49 0.38 -21.58
N ALA A 372 0.14 -0.80 -21.68
CA ALA A 372 0.71 -1.54 -20.55
C ALA A 372 -0.22 -1.68 -19.32
N ASP A 373 -1.54 -1.65 -19.53
CA ASP A 373 -2.57 -1.63 -18.46
C ASP A 373 -2.47 -0.45 -17.46
N VAL A 374 -1.69 0.59 -17.78
CA VAL A 374 -1.50 1.79 -16.93
C VAL A 374 -2.33 2.98 -17.39
N SER A 375 -2.57 3.12 -18.71
CA SER A 375 -3.38 4.22 -19.27
C SER A 375 -4.38 3.69 -20.27
N ARG A 376 -5.62 4.20 -20.22
CA ARG A 376 -6.71 3.83 -21.12
C ARG A 376 -7.14 5.03 -21.95
N LEU A 377 -7.11 4.86 -23.26
CA LEU A 377 -7.41 5.90 -24.24
C LEU A 377 -8.63 5.49 -25.07
N LYS A 378 -9.36 6.49 -25.55
CA LYS A 378 -10.54 6.32 -26.41
C LYS A 378 -10.35 7.10 -27.69
N PHE A 379 -10.55 6.42 -28.82
CA PHE A 379 -10.53 7.02 -30.14
C PHE A 379 -11.90 7.65 -30.44
N VAL A 380 -11.93 8.93 -30.82
CA VAL A 380 -13.17 9.68 -31.07
C VAL A 380 -13.10 10.37 -32.43
N LYS A 381 -14.11 10.16 -33.27
CA LYS A 381 -14.26 10.76 -34.60
C LYS A 381 -15.48 11.67 -34.58
N THR A 382 -15.25 12.98 -34.75
CA THR A 382 -16.32 14.01 -34.79
C THR A 382 -16.72 14.35 -36.21
#